data_AF-A0A925STL1-F1
#
_entry.id   AF-A0A925STL1-F1
#
_cell.length_a   1.000
_cell.length_b   1.000
_cell.length_c   1.000
_cell.angle_alpha   90.00
_cell.angle_beta   90.00
_cell.angle_gamma   90.00
#
_symmetry.space_group_name_H-M   'P 1'
#
loop_
_entity.id
_entity.type
_entity.pdbx_description
1 polymer ?
#
loop_
_entity_poly.entity_id
_entity_poly.type
_entity_poly.pdbx_seq_one_letter_code
_entity_poly.pdbx_strand_id
1 'polypeptide(L)'
;MVWLWDNAVTIGTLVMAAAAVAALIYAHWQISENRSAERRANANELWREILRFSFDNPKLSNPALGLAEFDYDGGTIDGSRELFQKYEVFVDTILNASEEILEVLPTKEWIAAVRIELRPHRGYLLSRHFQGSGYLEPYTPKFRAFMHDTLSEAPARNA
;
A
#
# COMPACT_ATOMS: atom_id res chain seq x y z
N MET A 1 -47.77 41.02 -8.97
CA MET A 1 -47.09 40.58 -10.20
C MET A 1 -46.03 41.57 -10.69
N VAL A 2 -46.25 42.89 -10.63
CA VAL A 2 -45.29 43.92 -11.10
C VAL A 2 -43.92 43.84 -10.41
N TRP A 3 -43.88 43.61 -9.09
CA TRP A 3 -42.61 43.50 -8.32
C TRP A 3 -41.65 42.38 -8.78
N LEU A 4 -42.17 41.24 -9.23
CA LEU A 4 -41.36 40.12 -9.76
C LEU A 4 -40.72 40.50 -11.10
N TRP A 5 -41.43 41.27 -11.92
CA TRP A 5 -40.92 41.77 -13.19
C TRP A 5 -39.90 42.90 -12.98
N ASP A 6 -40.14 43.78 -12.00
CA ASP A 6 -39.23 44.88 -11.65
C ASP A 6 -37.90 44.36 -11.06
N ASN A 7 -37.93 43.21 -10.38
CA ASN A 7 -36.74 42.58 -9.77
C ASN A 7 -36.24 41.35 -10.53
N ALA A 8 -36.76 41.07 -11.73
CA ALA A 8 -36.44 39.86 -12.48
C ALA A 8 -34.93 39.73 -12.76
N VAL A 9 -34.25 40.85 -13.01
CA VAL A 9 -32.80 40.90 -13.22
C VAL A 9 -32.05 40.54 -11.94
N THR A 10 -32.43 41.13 -10.81
CA THR A 10 -31.80 40.85 -9.49
C THR A 10 -32.05 39.42 -9.03
N ILE A 11 -33.25 38.88 -9.28
CA ILE A 11 -33.57 37.47 -8.99
C ILE A 11 -32.72 36.56 -9.89
N GLY A 12 -32.60 36.89 -11.18
CA GLY A 12 -31.74 36.16 -12.12
C GLY A 12 -30.28 36.14 -11.69
N THR A 13 -29.73 37.28 -11.24
CA THR A 13 -28.34 37.34 -10.76
C THR A 13 -28.14 36.55 -9.47
N LEU A 14 -29.09 36.59 -8.53
CA LEU A 14 -29.03 35.78 -7.31
C LEU A 14 -29.12 34.28 -7.61
N VAL A 15 -29.98 33.87 -8.54
CA VAL A 15 -30.08 32.47 -8.98
C VAL A 15 -28.79 32.01 -9.66
N MET A 16 -28.22 32.83 -10.56
CA MET A 16 -26.94 32.52 -11.20
C MET A 16 -25.79 32.44 -10.18
N ALA A 17 -25.75 33.35 -9.21
CA ALA A 17 -24.76 33.32 -8.13
C ALA A 17 -24.89 32.04 -7.29
N ALA A 18 -26.12 31.65 -6.92
CA ALA A 18 -26.37 30.41 -6.20
C ALA A 18 -25.97 29.17 -7.03
N ALA A 19 -26.29 29.15 -8.32
CA ALA A 19 -25.91 28.08 -9.23
C ALA A 19 -24.39 27.95 -9.38
N ALA A 20 -23.67 29.08 -9.47
CA ALA A 20 -22.21 29.08 -9.55
C ALA A 20 -21.56 28.52 -8.26
N VAL A 21 -22.08 28.88 -7.08
CA VAL A 21 -21.60 28.31 -5.80
C VAL A 21 -21.87 26.81 -5.74
N ALA A 22 -23.07 26.36 -6.13
CA ALA A 22 -23.39 24.93 -6.17
C ALA A 22 -22.48 24.16 -7.14
N ALA A 23 -22.18 24.74 -8.31
CA ALA A 23 -21.26 24.17 -9.28
C ALA A 23 -19.83 24.05 -8.73
N LEU A 24 -19.35 25.04 -7.97
CA LEU A 24 -18.04 24.99 -7.31
C LEU A 24 -17.96 23.90 -6.23
N ILE A 25 -19.01 23.76 -5.41
CA ILE A 25 -19.09 22.70 -4.40
C ILE A 25 -19.08 21.33 -5.07
N TYR A 26 -19.90 21.17 -6.12
CA TYR A 26 -19.96 19.93 -6.89
C TYR A 26 -18.61 19.60 -7.54
N ALA A 27 -17.96 20.58 -8.19
CA ALA A 27 -16.64 20.39 -8.80
C ALA A 27 -15.59 20.00 -7.74
N HIS A 28 -15.61 20.61 -6.56
CA HIS A 28 -14.70 20.25 -5.47
C HIS A 28 -14.92 18.80 -5.01
N TRP A 29 -16.18 18.39 -4.83
CA TRP A 29 -16.51 17.02 -4.45
C TRP A 29 -16.08 16.02 -5.54
N GLN A 30 -16.39 16.30 -6.81
CA GLN A 30 -16.01 15.47 -7.95
C GLN A 30 -14.49 15.29 -8.06
N ILE A 31 -13.71 16.37 -7.86
CA ILE A 31 -12.24 16.29 -7.87
C ILE A 31 -11.74 15.41 -6.72
N SER A 32 -12.32 15.56 -5.53
CA SER A 32 -11.96 14.73 -4.37
C SER A 32 -12.25 13.25 -4.61
N GLU A 33 -13.40 12.94 -5.20
CA GLU A 33 -13.81 11.57 -5.51
C GLU A 33 -12.93 10.96 -6.61
N ASN A 34 -12.63 11.71 -7.67
CA ASN A 34 -11.70 11.27 -8.73
C ASN A 34 -10.31 10.95 -8.16
N ARG A 35 -9.75 11.83 -7.32
CA ARG A 35 -8.45 11.57 -6.68
C ARG A 35 -8.47 10.35 -5.77
N SER A 36 -9.60 10.08 -5.10
CA SER A 36 -9.77 8.88 -4.29
C SER A 36 -9.85 7.62 -5.16
N ALA A 37 -10.59 7.67 -6.27
CA ALA A 37 -10.71 6.59 -7.22
C ALA A 37 -9.37 6.28 -7.92
N GLU A 38 -8.62 7.30 -8.34
CA GLU A 38 -7.29 7.18 -8.92
C GLU A 38 -6.30 6.52 -7.95
N ARG A 39 -6.24 6.98 -6.69
CA ARG A 39 -5.38 6.36 -5.68
C ARG A 39 -5.75 4.90 -5.44
N ARG A 40 -7.04 4.58 -5.40
CA ARG A 40 -7.51 3.19 -5.27
C ARG A 40 -7.13 2.35 -6.48
N ALA A 41 -7.23 2.89 -7.69
CA ALA A 41 -6.81 2.18 -8.90
C ALA A 41 -5.31 1.89 -8.87
N ASN A 42 -4.49 2.87 -8.48
CA ASN A 42 -3.04 2.72 -8.32
C ASN A 42 -2.68 1.66 -7.28
N ALA A 43 -3.31 1.66 -6.11
CA ALA A 43 -3.08 0.62 -5.09
C ALA A 43 -3.42 -0.79 -5.59
N ASN A 44 -4.49 -0.94 -6.37
CA ASN A 44 -4.83 -2.23 -6.99
C ASN A 44 -3.83 -2.62 -8.09
N GLU A 45 -3.24 -1.67 -8.79
CA GLU A 45 -2.21 -1.91 -9.79
C GLU A 45 -0.91 -2.40 -9.15
N LEU A 46 -0.44 -1.71 -8.10
CA LEU A 46 0.69 -2.14 -7.28
C LEU A 46 0.48 -3.56 -6.75
N TRP A 47 -0.73 -3.87 -6.27
CA TRP A 47 -1.03 -5.22 -5.81
C TRP A 47 -0.93 -6.27 -6.92
N ARG A 48 -1.47 -5.99 -8.11
CA ARG A 48 -1.35 -6.89 -9.27
C ARG A 48 0.10 -7.08 -9.69
N GLU A 49 0.91 -6.03 -9.59
CA GLU A 49 2.34 -6.09 -9.88
C GLU A 49 3.08 -6.98 -8.88
N ILE A 50 2.82 -6.83 -7.57
CA ILE A 50 3.36 -7.74 -6.55
C ILE A 50 2.96 -9.18 -6.85
N LEU A 51 1.68 -9.45 -7.10
CA LEU A 51 1.20 -10.80 -7.38
C LEU A 51 1.90 -11.40 -8.62
N ARG A 52 2.09 -10.59 -9.67
CA ARG A 52 2.84 -11.01 -10.86
C ARG A 52 4.30 -11.27 -10.54
N PHE A 53 4.94 -10.39 -9.77
CA PHE A 53 6.34 -10.51 -9.39
C PHE A 53 6.58 -11.75 -8.51
N SER A 54 5.67 -12.03 -7.58
CA SER A 54 5.63 -13.26 -6.78
C SER A 54 5.42 -14.51 -7.64
N PHE A 55 4.51 -14.43 -8.64
CA PHE A 55 4.26 -15.53 -9.57
C PHE A 55 5.49 -15.84 -10.45
N ASP A 56 6.18 -14.81 -10.94
CA ASP A 56 7.39 -14.95 -11.75
C ASP A 56 8.60 -15.40 -10.92
N ASN A 57 8.57 -15.19 -9.59
CA ASN A 57 9.65 -15.54 -8.65
C ASN A 57 9.15 -16.38 -7.46
N PRO A 58 8.59 -17.57 -7.68
CA PRO A 58 7.85 -18.32 -6.66
C PRO A 58 8.72 -18.74 -5.47
N LYS A 59 10.00 -19.01 -5.70
CA LYS A 59 10.95 -19.35 -4.64
C LYS A 59 11.34 -18.14 -3.79
N LEU A 60 11.38 -16.94 -4.37
CA LEU A 60 11.61 -15.71 -3.60
C LEU A 60 10.38 -15.37 -2.79
N SER A 61 9.18 -15.44 -3.40
CA SER A 61 7.88 -15.20 -2.75
C SER A 61 7.63 -16.13 -1.57
N ASN A 62 7.90 -17.43 -1.74
CA ASN A 62 7.78 -18.40 -0.67
C ASN A 62 9.07 -19.20 -0.53
N PRO A 63 10.00 -18.77 0.36
CA PRO A 63 11.26 -19.48 0.56
C PRO A 63 11.10 -20.94 0.99
N ALA A 64 9.97 -21.31 1.59
CA ALA A 64 9.69 -22.71 1.95
C ALA A 64 9.53 -23.64 0.73
N LEU A 65 9.38 -23.11 -0.49
CA LEU A 65 9.34 -23.88 -1.74
C LEU A 65 10.74 -24.31 -2.24
N GLY A 66 11.68 -24.50 -1.32
CA GLY A 66 13.04 -24.91 -1.63
C GLY A 66 13.93 -23.76 -2.11
N LEU A 67 13.69 -22.55 -1.58
CA LEU A 67 14.79 -21.59 -1.42
C LEU A 67 15.60 -22.08 -0.22
N ALA A 68 16.89 -22.25 -0.42
CA ALA A 68 17.70 -23.11 0.40
C ALA A 68 18.23 -22.43 1.67
N GLU A 69 19.42 -22.78 2.17
CA GLU A 69 19.87 -22.31 3.47
C GLU A 69 20.19 -20.81 3.45
N PHE A 70 19.52 -20.06 4.33
CA PHE A 70 19.77 -18.64 4.53
C PHE A 70 20.89 -18.44 5.55
N ASP A 71 21.95 -17.76 5.13
CA ASP A 71 22.93 -17.16 6.03
C ASP A 71 22.74 -15.64 6.03
N TYR A 72 21.92 -15.16 6.98
CA TYR A 72 21.64 -13.73 7.11
C TYR A 72 22.86 -12.92 7.58
N ASP A 73 23.74 -13.51 8.38
CA ASP A 73 24.91 -12.80 8.91
C ASP A 73 26.00 -12.68 7.83
N GLY A 74 26.18 -13.70 6.99
CA GLY A 74 27.05 -13.67 5.82
C GLY A 74 26.42 -13.02 4.57
N GLY A 75 25.11 -12.77 4.58
CA GLY A 75 24.38 -12.18 3.46
C GLY A 75 24.36 -13.08 2.22
N THR A 76 24.13 -14.39 2.42
CA THR A 76 24.07 -15.37 1.33
C THR A 76 22.85 -16.29 1.43
N ILE A 77 22.40 -16.79 0.28
CA ILE A 77 21.45 -17.89 0.16
C ILE A 77 22.15 -18.96 -0.66
N ASP A 78 22.34 -20.16 -0.10
CA ASP A 78 23.18 -21.21 -0.72
C ASP A 78 24.60 -20.74 -1.05
N GLY A 79 25.20 -19.89 -0.20
CA GLY A 79 26.51 -19.29 -0.45
C GLY A 79 26.52 -18.26 -1.59
N SER A 80 25.37 -17.99 -2.23
CA SER A 80 25.23 -16.95 -3.25
C SER A 80 24.80 -15.63 -2.63
N ARG A 81 25.71 -14.64 -2.68
CA ARG A 81 25.42 -13.25 -2.32
C ARG A 81 24.47 -12.57 -3.31
N GLU A 82 24.57 -12.92 -4.59
CA GLU A 82 23.68 -12.36 -5.63
C GLU A 82 22.23 -12.78 -5.38
N LEU A 83 22.00 -14.05 -5.02
CA LEU A 83 20.66 -14.54 -4.71
C LEU A 83 20.09 -13.87 -3.46
N PHE A 84 20.92 -13.65 -2.44
CA PHE A 84 20.53 -12.90 -1.25
C PHE A 84 20.12 -11.47 -1.63
N GLN A 85 20.93 -10.73 -2.39
CA GLN A 85 20.60 -9.37 -2.85
C GLN A 85 19.29 -9.31 -3.64
N LYS A 86 19.05 -10.27 -4.55
CA LYS A 86 17.76 -10.36 -5.27
C LYS A 86 16.60 -10.55 -4.31
N TYR A 87 16.78 -11.37 -3.29
CA TYR A 87 15.76 -11.58 -2.25
C TYR A 87 15.52 -10.31 -1.42
N GLU A 88 16.57 -9.54 -1.09
CA GLU A 88 16.41 -8.26 -0.38
C GLU A 88 15.57 -7.27 -1.18
N VAL A 89 15.89 -7.09 -2.45
CA VAL A 89 15.13 -6.21 -3.36
C VAL A 89 13.69 -6.71 -3.53
N PHE A 90 13.50 -8.03 -3.56
CA PHE A 90 12.17 -8.63 -3.62
C PHE A 90 11.32 -8.26 -2.40
N VAL A 91 11.86 -8.44 -1.20
CA VAL A 91 11.16 -8.09 0.05
C VAL A 91 10.93 -6.59 0.16
N ASP A 92 11.91 -5.76 -0.20
CA ASP A 92 11.78 -4.30 -0.21
C ASP A 92 10.63 -3.83 -1.13
N THR A 93 10.51 -4.44 -2.32
CA THR A 93 9.41 -4.15 -3.25
C THR A 93 8.04 -4.44 -2.62
N ILE A 94 7.92 -5.56 -1.90
CA ILE A 94 6.69 -5.90 -1.18
C ILE A 94 6.41 -4.88 -0.08
N LEU A 95 7.41 -4.49 0.71
CA LEU A 95 7.24 -3.54 1.81
C LEU A 95 6.81 -2.16 1.31
N ASN A 96 7.46 -1.64 0.26
CA ASN A 96 7.12 -0.35 -0.35
C ASN A 96 5.69 -0.33 -0.86
N ALA A 97 5.29 -1.34 -1.63
CA ALA A 97 3.93 -1.41 -2.14
C ALA A 97 2.90 -1.65 -1.02
N SER A 98 3.27 -2.38 0.03
CA SER A 98 2.40 -2.60 1.20
C SER A 98 2.12 -1.31 1.96
N GLU A 99 3.10 -0.42 2.13
CA GLU A 99 2.87 0.88 2.75
C GLU A 99 1.87 1.70 1.94
N GLU A 100 2.12 1.85 0.63
CA GLU A 100 1.26 2.61 -0.29
C GLU A 100 -0.18 2.08 -0.30
N ILE A 101 -0.34 0.76 -0.37
CA ILE A 101 -1.66 0.11 -0.33
C ILE A 101 -2.36 0.38 1.00
N LEU A 102 -1.68 0.27 2.14
CA LEU A 102 -2.28 0.47 3.47
C LEU A 102 -2.46 1.96 3.83
N GLU A 103 -1.79 2.86 3.13
CA GLU A 103 -2.06 4.29 3.22
C GLU A 103 -3.39 4.64 2.55
N VAL A 104 -3.65 4.08 1.36
CA VAL A 104 -4.86 4.36 0.58
C VAL A 104 -6.06 3.49 0.98
N LEU A 105 -5.83 2.22 1.28
CA LEU A 105 -6.85 1.19 1.52
C LEU A 105 -6.61 0.44 2.85
N PRO A 106 -6.72 1.10 4.02
CA PRO A 106 -6.51 0.46 5.32
C PRO A 106 -7.70 -0.41 5.77
N THR A 107 -8.30 -1.18 4.86
CA THR A 107 -9.43 -2.06 5.21
C THR A 107 -8.90 -3.36 5.81
N LYS A 108 -9.76 -4.09 6.54
CA LYS A 108 -9.36 -5.36 7.19
C LYS A 108 -8.86 -6.39 6.18
N GLU A 109 -9.46 -6.40 4.99
CA GLU A 109 -9.13 -7.32 3.89
C GLU A 109 -7.72 -7.04 3.35
N TRP A 110 -7.38 -5.76 3.13
CA TRP A 110 -6.05 -5.37 2.67
C TRP A 110 -4.97 -5.59 3.72
N ILE A 111 -5.28 -5.30 4.99
CA ILE A 111 -4.41 -5.64 6.12
C ILE A 111 -4.13 -7.14 6.14
N ALA A 112 -5.16 -7.98 6.00
CA ALA A 112 -5.00 -9.43 5.97
C ALA A 112 -4.20 -9.90 4.75
N ALA A 113 -4.46 -9.35 3.56
CA ALA A 113 -3.76 -9.69 2.33
C ALA A 113 -2.25 -9.38 2.45
N VAL A 114 -1.90 -8.18 2.91
CA VAL A 114 -0.50 -7.79 3.13
C VAL A 114 0.15 -8.68 4.19
N ARG A 115 -0.53 -9.02 5.27
CA ARG A 115 -0.01 -9.96 6.28
C ARG A 115 0.29 -11.33 5.71
N ILE A 116 -0.54 -11.82 4.79
CA ILE A 116 -0.34 -13.11 4.12
C ILE A 116 0.92 -13.07 3.25
N GLU A 117 1.10 -12.02 2.45
CA GLU A 117 2.30 -11.86 1.59
C GLU A 117 3.59 -11.67 2.41
N LEU A 118 3.54 -10.98 3.55
CA LEU A 118 4.74 -10.77 4.39
C LEU A 118 5.15 -12.00 5.20
N ARG A 119 4.23 -12.92 5.47
CA ARG A 119 4.45 -14.05 6.38
C ARG A 119 5.63 -14.96 5.98
N PRO A 120 5.81 -15.35 4.69
CA PRO A 120 6.95 -16.18 4.29
C PRO A 120 8.30 -15.51 4.56
N HIS A 121 8.34 -14.17 4.61
CA HIS A 121 9.56 -13.39 4.78
C HIS A 121 9.91 -13.10 6.25
N ARG A 122 9.09 -13.58 7.20
CA ARG A 122 9.25 -13.31 8.63
C ARG A 122 10.67 -13.62 9.15
N GLY A 123 11.31 -14.68 8.68
CA GLY A 123 12.67 -15.04 9.07
C GLY A 123 13.70 -13.96 8.72
N TYR A 124 13.62 -13.43 7.50
CA TYR A 124 14.46 -12.32 7.06
C TYR A 124 14.11 -11.02 7.78
N LEU A 125 12.82 -10.70 7.87
CA LEU A 125 12.34 -9.47 8.51
C LEU A 125 12.70 -9.41 10.00
N LEU A 126 12.83 -10.54 10.69
CA LEU A 126 13.29 -10.60 12.08
C LEU A 126 14.80 -10.80 12.23
N SER A 127 15.54 -10.98 11.13
CA SER A 127 16.98 -11.18 11.18
C SER A 127 17.71 -9.93 11.68
N ARG A 128 18.88 -10.11 12.30
CA ARG A 128 19.74 -8.99 12.71
C ARG A 128 20.17 -8.14 11.51
N HIS A 129 20.39 -8.79 10.36
CA HIS A 129 20.71 -8.13 9.11
C HIS A 129 19.65 -7.09 8.73
N PHE A 130 18.38 -7.50 8.65
CA PHE A 130 17.30 -6.58 8.31
C PHE A 130 17.06 -5.54 9.40
N GLN A 131 16.98 -5.95 10.68
CA GLN A 131 16.69 -5.04 11.79
C GLN A 131 17.79 -3.98 12.00
N GLY A 132 19.05 -4.32 11.72
CA GLY A 132 20.19 -3.42 11.83
C GLY A 132 20.49 -2.58 10.57
N SER A 133 19.76 -2.80 9.48
CA SER A 133 20.04 -2.14 8.18
C SER A 133 19.58 -0.68 8.09
N GLY A 134 18.64 -0.26 8.95
CA GLY A 134 17.93 1.01 8.80
C GLY A 134 16.81 1.00 7.76
N TYR A 135 16.53 -0.13 7.08
CA TYR A 135 15.49 -0.20 6.03
C TYR A 135 14.10 0.21 6.52
N LEU A 136 13.76 0.02 7.80
CA LEU A 136 12.46 0.44 8.33
C LEU A 136 12.37 1.95 8.63
N GLU A 137 13.48 2.69 8.65
CA GLU A 137 13.52 4.11 9.04
C GLU A 137 12.75 5.06 8.10
N PRO A 138 12.79 4.88 6.76
CA PRO A 138 12.05 5.73 5.83
C PRO A 138 10.53 5.57 5.92
N TYR A 139 10.04 4.39 6.33
CA TYR A 139 8.62 4.11 6.42
C TYR A 139 7.91 4.95 7.49
N THR A 140 6.63 5.20 7.26
CA THR A 140 5.77 5.96 8.17
C THR A 140 5.65 5.27 9.55
N PRO A 141 5.44 6.03 10.64
CA PRO A 141 5.21 5.45 11.97
C PRO A 141 4.04 4.44 12.00
N LYS A 142 3.00 4.69 11.20
CA LYS A 142 1.84 3.79 11.06
C LYS A 142 2.26 2.45 10.46
N PHE A 143 3.02 2.48 9.36
CA PHE A 143 3.48 1.24 8.71
C PHE A 143 4.47 0.48 9.59
N ARG A 144 5.39 1.17 10.27
CA ARG A 144 6.28 0.54 11.27
C ARG A 144 5.51 -0.15 12.39
N ALA A 145 4.45 0.47 12.91
CA ALA A 145 3.59 -0.15 13.92
C ALA A 145 2.87 -1.39 13.37
N PHE A 146 2.38 -1.33 12.13
CA PHE A 146 1.80 -2.48 11.44
C PHE A 146 2.80 -3.63 11.27
N MET A 147 4.05 -3.33 10.89
CA MET A 147 5.12 -4.33 10.75
C MET A 147 5.44 -4.97 12.09
N HIS A 148 5.56 -4.17 13.15
CA HIS A 148 5.79 -4.69 14.50
C HIS A 148 4.67 -5.65 14.93
N ASP A 149 3.41 -5.26 14.76
CA ASP A 149 2.24 -6.10 15.07
C ASP A 149 2.27 -7.41 14.26
N THR A 150 2.43 -7.30 12.94
CA THR A 150 2.46 -8.43 11.99
C THR A 150 3.58 -9.43 12.31
N LEU A 151 4.77 -8.96 12.69
CA LEU A 151 5.91 -9.84 13.00
C LEU A 151 5.81 -10.47 14.40
N SER A 152 5.08 -9.82 15.32
CA SER A 152 4.82 -10.30 16.67
C SER A 152 3.74 -11.40 16.73
N GLU A 153 2.88 -11.50 15.71
CA GLU A 153 1.91 -12.57 15.60
C GLU A 153 2.60 -13.94 15.56
N ALA A 154 2.12 -14.86 16.41
CA ALA A 154 2.54 -16.24 16.35
C ALA A 154 2.17 -16.81 14.96
N PRO A 155 3.04 -17.64 14.33
CA PRO A 155 2.69 -18.26 13.07
C PRO A 155 1.39 -19.05 13.27
N ALA A 156 0.36 -18.70 12.50
CA ALA A 156 -0.89 -19.45 12.51
C ALA A 156 -0.55 -20.92 12.25
N ARG A 157 -0.91 -21.81 13.18
CA ARG A 157 -0.80 -23.26 12.97
C ARG A 157 -1.54 -23.57 11.67
N ASN A 158 -0.81 -24.06 10.68
CA ASN A 158 -1.32 -24.42 9.36
C ASN A 158 -2.67 -25.15 9.51
N ALA A 159 -3.72 -24.57 8.94
CA ALA A 159 -4.96 -25.28 8.61
C ALA A 159 -4.79 -25.96 7.25
#